data_AF-A0A2V9A063-F1
#
_entry.id   AF-A0A2V9A063-F1
#
_cell.length_a   1.000
_cell.length_b   1.000
_cell.length_c   1.000
_cell.angle_alpha   90.00
_cell.angle_beta   90.00
_cell.angle_gamma   90.00
#
_symmetry.space_group_name_H-M   'P 1'
#
loop_
_entity.id
_entity.type
_entity.pdbx_description
1 polymer ?
#
loop_
_entity_poly.entity_id
_entity_poly.type
_entity_poly.pdbx_seq_one_letter_code
_entity_poly.pdbx_strand_id
1 'polypeptide(L)' 'MLENRVRQYTSPYCDVIRAKIVLLAAEGLSNDVIATRLDTPRQIVSKWRKRFALARLPGLEAQPRSGRPTRFSPQRRPPS' A
#
# COMPACT_ATOMS: atom_id res chain seq x y z
N MET A 1 11.35 -22.53 0.31
CA MET A 1 10.01 -22.03 -0.08
C MET A 1 9.46 -21.02 0.95
N LEU A 2 10.25 -20.03 1.37
CA LEU A 2 9.86 -19.02 2.39
C LEU A 2 10.04 -17.56 1.92
N GLU A 3 10.64 -17.35 0.75
CA GLU A 3 11.07 -16.02 0.32
C GLU A 3 9.93 -15.12 -0.20
N ASN A 4 8.73 -15.67 -0.39
CA ASN A 4 7.60 -14.93 -0.96
C ASN A 4 6.62 -14.36 0.09
N ARG A 5 6.83 -14.62 1.39
CA ARG A 5 5.92 -14.18 2.47
C ARG A 5 6.31 -12.86 3.14
N VAL A 6 7.56 -12.43 2.99
CA VAL A 6 8.05 -11.18 3.58
C VAL A 6 7.51 -9.94 2.84
N ARG A 7 7.19 -10.05 1.54
CA ARG A 7 6.58 -8.96 0.77
C ARG A 7 5.11 -8.67 1.11
N GLN A 8 4.44 -9.55 1.87
CA GLN A 8 3.04 -9.34 2.26
C GLN A 8 2.91 -8.59 3.60
N TYR A 9 3.87 -8.78 4.50
CA TYR A 9 4.00 -7.94 5.69
C TYR A 9 4.78 -6.69 5.31
N THR A 10 4.09 -5.73 4.66
CA THR A 10 4.59 -4.36 4.76
C THR A 10 4.74 -4.07 6.25
N SER A 11 5.95 -3.72 6.71
CA SER A 11 6.25 -3.57 8.14
C SER A 11 5.18 -2.70 8.82
N PRO A 12 4.73 -3.02 10.06
CA PRO A 12 3.75 -2.21 10.79
C PRO A 12 4.16 -0.73 10.87
N TYR A 13 5.48 -0.44 10.84
CA TYR A 13 6.02 0.90 10.72
C TYR A 13 5.53 1.66 9.48
N CYS A 14 5.53 1.00 8.31
CA CYS A 14 5.06 1.59 7.06
C CYS A 14 3.56 1.92 7.10
N ASP A 15 2.74 1.10 7.75
CA ASP A 15 1.31 1.37 7.90
C ASP A 15 1.04 2.55 8.85
N VAL A 16 1.80 2.65 9.95
CA VAL A 16 1.75 3.81 10.84
C VAL A 16 2.15 5.10 10.11
N ILE A 17 3.20 5.07 9.28
CA ILE A 17 3.63 6.24 8.50
C ILE A 17 2.54 6.69 7.52
N ARG A 18 1.86 5.76 6.84
CA ARG A 18 0.76 6.07 5.91
C ARG A 18 -0.43 6.70 6.62
N ALA A 19 -0.83 6.13 7.75
CA ALA A 19 -1.89 6.66 8.60
C ALA A 19 -1.57 8.09 9.06
N LYS A 20 -0.34 8.33 9.51
CA LYS A 20 0.15 9.67 9.89
C LYS A 20 0.14 10.64 8.71
N ILE A 21 0.55 10.23 7.51
CA ILE A 21 0.49 11.07 6.30
C ILE A 21 -0.94 11.57 6.06
N VAL A 22 -1.92 10.66 6.10
CA VAL A 22 -3.33 11.01 5.84
C VAL A 22 -3.90 11.87 6.94
N LEU A 23 -3.61 11.57 8.21
CA LEU A 23 -4.04 12.37 9.35
C LEU A 23 -3.54 13.82 9.24
N LEU A 24 -2.24 14.00 9.03
CA LEU A 24 -1.65 15.33 8.89
C LEU A 24 -2.15 16.06 7.63
N ALA A 25 -2.40 15.34 6.54
CA ALA A 25 -2.99 15.92 5.33
C ALA A 25 -4.45 16.37 5.56
N ALA A 26 -5.21 15.66 6.41
CA ALA A 26 -6.57 16.02 6.80
C ALA A 26 -6.60 17.25 7.72
N GLU A 27 -5.55 17.49 8.52
CA GLU A 27 -5.33 18.74 9.25
C GLU A 27 -4.96 19.93 8.34
N GLY A 28 -4.84 19.72 7.03
CA GLY A 28 -4.53 20.79 6.07
C GLY A 28 -3.03 21.06 5.89
N LEU A 29 -2.16 20.22 6.45
CA LEU A 29 -0.72 20.38 6.29
C LEU A 29 -0.28 20.12 4.83
N SER A 30 0.73 20.87 4.42
CA SER A 30 1.37 20.73 3.11
C SER A 30 2.25 19.49 3.05
N ASN A 31 2.37 18.89 1.86
CA ASN A 31 3.11 17.63 1.68
C ASN A 31 4.59 17.74 2.08
N ASP A 32 5.17 18.94 2.01
CA ASP A 32 6.55 19.22 2.41
C ASP A 32 6.73 19.13 3.93
N VAL A 33 5.86 19.79 4.68
CA VAL A 33 5.84 19.74 6.16
C VAL A 33 5.62 18.32 6.67
N ILE A 34 4.74 17.56 6.00
CA ILE A 34 4.48 16.15 6.34
C ILE A 34 5.71 15.29 6.05
N ALA A 35 6.39 15.51 4.92
CA ALA A 35 7.59 14.80 4.55
C ALA A 35 8.72 15.01 5.57
N THR A 36 8.96 16.25 5.98
CA THR A 36 9.97 16.59 7.00
C THR A 36 9.62 15.99 8.36
N ARG A 37 8.35 16.03 8.78
CA ARG A 37 7.93 15.48 10.09
C ARG A 37 8.05 13.97 10.20
N LEU A 38 7.86 13.26 9.08
CA LEU A 38 7.86 11.79 9.06
C LEU A 38 9.17 11.21 8.49
N ASP A 39 10.18 12.05 8.24
CA ASP A 39 11.41 11.68 7.55
C ASP A 39 11.14 10.82 6.30
N THR A 40 10.12 11.22 5.54
CA THR A 40 9.60 10.43 4.43
C THR A 40 9.63 11.27 3.16
N PRO A 41 10.08 10.73 2.01
CA PRO A 41 10.13 11.51 0.79
C PRO A 41 8.76 12.04 0.37
N ARG A 42 8.72 13.32 -0.05
CA ARG A 42 7.50 14.02 -0.55
C ARG A 42 6.71 13.21 -1.57
N GLN A 43 7.38 12.43 -2.42
CA GLN A 43 6.73 11.59 -3.41
C GLN A 43 5.83 10.52 -2.78
N ILE A 44 6.24 9.94 -1.64
CA ILE A 44 5.45 8.97 -0.89
C ILE A 44 4.22 9.66 -0.30
N VAL A 45 4.39 10.86 0.28
CA VAL A 45 3.29 11.68 0.80
C VAL A 45 2.26 11.98 -0.29
N SER A 46 2.70 12.50 -1.44
CA SER A 46 1.80 12.76 -2.58
C SER A 46 1.10 11.51 -3.09
N LYS A 47 1.80 10.36 -3.15
CA LYS A 47 1.22 9.08 -3.59
C LYS A 47 0.10 8.62 -2.65
N TRP A 48 0.32 8.68 -1.34
CA TRP A 48 -0.69 8.28 -0.35
C TRP A 48 -1.84 9.26 -0.27
N ARG A 49 -1.57 10.56 -0.38
CA ARG A 49 -2.61 11.59 -0.47
C ARG A 49 -3.51 11.38 -1.70
N LYS A 50 -2.94 11.08 -2.87
CA LYS A 50 -3.70 10.75 -4.09
C LYS A 50 -4.52 9.47 -3.93
N ARG A 51 -3.94 8.42 -3.34
CA ARG A 51 -4.68 7.18 -3.02
C ARG A 51 -5.84 7.42 -2.07
N PHE A 52 -5.62 8.22 -1.02
CA PHE A 52 -6.67 8.59 -0.08
C PHE A 52 -7.76 9.45 -0.74
N ALA A 53 -7.41 10.37 -1.64
CA ALA A 53 -8.41 11.13 -2.38
C ALA A 53 -9.28 10.25 -3.29
N LEU A 54 -8.70 9.18 -3.86
CA LEU A 54 -9.41 8.24 -4.75
C LEU A 54 -10.23 7.19 -4.00
N ALA A 55 -9.78 6.73 -2.84
CA ALA A 55 -10.35 5.57 -2.14
C ALA A 55 -10.67 5.82 -0.64
N ARG A 56 -10.46 7.03 -0.10
CA ARG A 56 -10.67 7.39 1.32
C ARG A 56 -10.11 6.35 2.30
N LEU A 57 -10.90 5.91 3.29
CA LEU A 57 -10.52 4.94 4.32
C LEU A 57 -10.04 3.59 3.76
N PRO A 58 -10.73 2.94 2.79
CA PRO A 58 -10.21 1.69 2.20
C PRO A 58 -8.95 1.87 1.34
N GLY A 59 -8.54 3.12 1.05
CA GLY A 59 -7.24 3.44 0.44
C GLY A 59 -6.07 3.50 1.42
N LEU A 60 -6.35 3.56 2.72
CA LEU A 60 -5.35 3.63 3.80
C LEU A 60 -4.98 2.24 4.33
N GLU A 61 -5.94 1.33 4.33
CA GLU A 61 -5.68 -0.09 4.59
C GLU A 61 -4.75 -0.61 3.49
N ALA A 62 -3.72 -1.35 3.88
CA ALA A 62 -2.98 -2.19 2.96
C ALA A 62 -3.96 -3.23 2.43
N GLN A 63 -4.72 -2.88 1.38
CA GLN A 63 -5.54 -3.84 0.68
C GLN A 63 -4.58 -4.98 0.35
N PRO A 64 -4.83 -6.21 0.86
CA PRO A 64 -4.08 -7.35 0.38
C PRO A 64 -4.22 -7.25 -1.12
N ARG A 65 -3.10 -7.23 -1.85
CA ARG A 65 -3.16 -7.23 -3.29
C ARG A 65 -4.18 -8.32 -3.62
N SER A 66 -5.36 -7.97 -4.13
CA SER A 66 -6.09 -8.86 -5.02
C SER A 66 -5.15 -9.01 -6.20
N GLY A 67 -4.14 -9.85 -6.01
CA GLY A 67 -3.43 -10.47 -7.10
C GLY A 67 -4.55 -11.01 -7.94
N ARG A 68 -4.64 -10.52 -9.18
CA ARG A 68 -5.40 -11.16 -10.24
C ARG A 68 -5.35 -12.66 -9.98
N PRO A 69 -6.48 -13.37 -9.80
CA PRO A 69 -6.41 -14.81 -9.62
C PRO A 69 -5.70 -15.35 -10.86
N THR A 70 -4.49 -15.85 -10.68
CA THR A 70 -3.79 -16.59 -11.71
C THR A 70 -4.63 -17.84 -11.91
N ARG A 71 -5.56 -17.81 -12.88
CA ARG A 71 -6.21 -19.01 -13.41
C ARG A 71 -5.14 -19.80 -14.15
N PHE A 72 -4.24 -20.42 -13.40
CA PHE A 72 -3.43 -21.51 -13.91
C PHE A 72 -4.25 -22.78 -13.72
N SER A 73 -5.10 -23.08 -14.69
CA SER A 73 -5.68 -24.41 -14.81
C SER A 73 -4.59 -25.33 -15.32
N PRO A 74 -4.13 -26.36 -14.59
CA PRO A 74 -3.33 -27.40 -15.21
C PRO A 74 -4.24 -28.12 -16.20
N GLN A 75 -3.98 -27.93 -17.49
CA GLN A 75 -4.64 -28.67 -18.56
C GLN A 75 -4.21 -30.13 -18.38
N ARG A 76 -5.09 -30.96 -17.79
CA ARG A 76 -4.90 -32.41 -17.70
C ARG A 76 -4.89 -32.95 -19.13
N ARG A 77 -3.72 -33.36 -19.60
CA ARG A 77 -3.53 -34.13 -20.83
C ARG A 77 -4.09 -35.54 -20.60
N PRO A 78 -5.02 -36.06 -21.41
CA PRO A 78 -5.42 -37.47 -21.31
C PRO A 78 -4.34 -38.38 -21.91
N PRO A 79 -4.15 -39.60 -21.38
CA PRO A 79 -3.23 -40.56 -21.97
C PRO A 79 -3.83 -41.17 -23.25
N SER A 80 -2.97 -41.45 -24.23
CA SER A 80 -3.21 -42.39 -25.33
C SER A 80 -2.10 -43.42 -25.31
#